data_AF-A0A822JB24-F1
#
_entry.id   AF-A0A822JB24-F1
#
_cell.length_a   1.000
_cell.length_b   1.000
_cell.length_c   1.000
_cell.angle_alpha   90.00
_cell.angle_beta   90.00
_cell.angle_gamma   90.00
#
_symmetry.space_group_name_H-M   'P 1'
#
loop_
_entity.id
_entity.type
_entity.pdbx_description
1 polymer ?
#
loop_
_entity_poly.entity_id
_entity_poly.type
_entity_poly.pdbx_seq_one_letter_code
_entity_poly.pdbx_strand_id
1 'polypeptide(L)'
;MVDWNDTTVKLAVYLIYGTSFLIMFAALTLWKKRVSHIEIMDDFKYLAAFGLLHGLAEYSDIPGFLAWQPSWIFDLVKLLLVLSSFAALLAFGLNIISSGIEERRWLRGIPYGAFLMYIWLLVFTGLDFTNQDTGINYKAADLAQRYSLGLIGAAVTSYAFFDLSGKMKTIAGEIAGKKFMFAGIGFALYAIFAGLNVNPVFGVPAVVYRSVIAVLITIAVIGIFGLFEVKQSK
;
A
#
# COMPACT_ATOMS: atom_id res chain seq x y z
N MET A 1 -1.69 24.43 -19.50
CA MET A 1 -0.77 23.54 -18.77
C MET A 1 -1.28 23.49 -17.33
N VAL A 2 -1.46 22.30 -16.74
CA VAL A 2 -1.99 22.18 -15.36
C VAL A 2 -0.93 22.68 -14.38
N ASP A 3 -1.31 23.58 -13.47
CA ASP A 3 -0.44 23.97 -12.36
C ASP A 3 -0.54 22.93 -11.25
N TRP A 4 0.48 22.08 -11.13
CA TRP A 4 0.55 21.05 -10.12
C TRP A 4 0.85 21.58 -8.72
N ASN A 5 1.25 22.85 -8.59
CA ASN A 5 1.50 23.47 -7.30
C ASN A 5 0.24 24.09 -6.68
N ASP A 6 -0.81 24.29 -7.50
CA ASP A 6 -2.10 24.77 -7.05
C ASP A 6 -2.69 23.87 -5.94
N THR A 7 -3.18 24.52 -4.88
CA THR A 7 -3.71 23.84 -3.69
C THR A 7 -4.94 23.01 -4.03
N THR A 8 -5.83 23.50 -4.89
CA THR A 8 -7.04 22.77 -5.28
C THR A 8 -6.69 21.52 -6.09
N VAL A 9 -5.71 21.61 -6.99
CA VAL A 9 -5.21 20.45 -7.74
C VAL A 9 -4.60 19.41 -6.80
N LYS A 10 -3.74 19.81 -5.85
CA LYS A 10 -3.17 18.90 -4.85
C LYS A 10 -4.25 18.21 -4.04
N LEU A 11 -5.22 18.96 -3.52
CA LEU A 11 -6.34 18.41 -2.75
C LEU A 11 -7.10 17.36 -3.54
N ALA A 12 -7.45 17.64 -4.81
CA ALA A 12 -8.16 16.70 -5.65
C ALA A 12 -7.37 15.39 -5.86
N VAL A 13 -6.07 15.47 -6.16
CA VAL A 13 -5.22 14.30 -6.39
C VAL A 13 -5.13 13.44 -5.13
N TYR A 14 -4.88 14.06 -3.97
CA TYR A 14 -4.74 13.37 -2.69
C TYR A 14 -6.05 12.81 -2.17
N LEU A 15 -7.18 13.49 -2.41
CA LEU A 15 -8.50 12.96 -2.09
C LEU A 15 -8.80 11.70 -2.89
N ILE A 16 -8.60 11.72 -4.22
CA ILE A 16 -8.81 10.54 -5.07
C ILE A 16 -7.87 9.41 -4.65
N TYR A 17 -6.61 9.74 -4.39
CA TYR A 17 -5.59 8.76 -4.03
C TYR A 17 -5.92 8.06 -2.70
N GLY A 18 -6.14 8.85 -1.64
CA GLY A 18 -6.51 8.32 -0.33
C GLY A 18 -7.84 7.58 -0.34
N THR A 19 -8.86 8.14 -1.01
CA THR A 19 -10.19 7.52 -1.13
C THR A 19 -10.12 6.15 -1.80
N SER A 20 -9.29 5.99 -2.84
CA SER A 20 -9.16 4.72 -3.56
C SER A 20 -8.80 3.58 -2.60
N PHE A 21 -7.78 3.80 -1.77
CA PHE A 21 -7.36 2.80 -0.79
C PHE A 21 -8.34 2.62 0.38
N LEU A 22 -9.03 3.67 0.80
CA LEU A 22 -10.12 3.55 1.79
C LEU A 22 -11.30 2.73 1.26
N ILE A 23 -11.67 2.91 -0.02
CA ILE A 23 -12.69 2.10 -0.70
C ILE A 23 -12.22 0.66 -0.79
N MET A 24 -10.97 0.41 -1.17
CA MET A 24 -10.41 -0.94 -1.18
C MET A 24 -10.48 -1.60 0.21
N PHE A 25 -10.12 -0.88 1.27
CA PHE A 25 -10.26 -1.36 2.66
C PHE A 25 -11.72 -1.69 3.01
N ALA A 26 -12.66 -0.79 2.71
CA ALA A 26 -14.08 -1.01 2.97
C ALA A 26 -14.59 -2.24 2.22
N ALA A 27 -14.23 -2.40 0.95
CA ALA A 27 -14.58 -3.58 0.17
C ALA A 27 -14.00 -4.85 0.80
N LEU A 28 -12.70 -4.88 1.10
CA LEU A 28 -12.03 -6.04 1.69
C LEU A 28 -12.66 -6.47 3.03
N THR A 29 -12.98 -5.51 3.89
CA THR A 29 -13.57 -5.79 5.21
C THR A 29 -15.02 -6.25 5.14
N LEU A 30 -15.84 -5.66 4.27
CA LEU A 30 -17.23 -6.07 4.07
C LEU A 30 -17.31 -7.47 3.45
N TRP A 31 -16.42 -7.76 2.49
CA TRP A 31 -16.41 -9.04 1.80
C TRP A 31 -15.79 -10.18 2.61
N LYS A 32 -14.84 -9.88 3.51
CA LYS A 32 -14.28 -10.89 4.43
C LYS A 32 -15.36 -11.66 5.19
N LYS A 33 -16.45 -10.98 5.60
CA LYS A 33 -17.58 -11.62 6.30
C LYS A 33 -18.32 -12.64 5.43
N ARG A 34 -18.34 -12.47 4.11
CA ARG A 34 -19.05 -13.37 3.17
C ARG A 34 -18.22 -14.57 2.72
N VAL A 35 -16.89 -14.44 2.76
CA VAL A 35 -15.94 -15.40 2.16
C VAL A 35 -14.96 -15.97 3.21
N SER A 36 -15.33 -15.90 4.49
CA SER A 36 -14.50 -16.34 5.63
C SER A 36 -14.12 -17.82 5.64
N HIS A 37 -14.79 -18.65 4.84
CA HIS A 37 -14.52 -20.08 4.70
C HIS A 37 -13.34 -20.38 3.74
N ILE A 38 -12.81 -19.38 3.04
CA ILE A 38 -11.68 -19.55 2.12
C ILE A 38 -10.40 -19.16 2.85
N GLU A 39 -9.52 -20.13 3.09
CA GLU A 39 -8.26 -19.96 3.84
C GLU A 39 -7.37 -18.83 3.29
N ILE A 40 -7.31 -18.68 1.96
CA ILE A 40 -6.55 -17.59 1.29
C ILE A 40 -7.06 -16.21 1.71
N MET A 41 -8.33 -16.08 2.09
CA MET A 41 -8.96 -14.80 2.43
C MET A 41 -8.52 -14.26 3.79
N ASP A 42 -7.93 -15.10 4.64
CA ASP A 42 -7.43 -14.64 5.93
C ASP A 42 -6.23 -13.70 5.80
N ASP A 43 -5.41 -13.89 4.77
CA ASP A 43 -4.24 -13.03 4.52
C ASP A 43 -4.63 -11.68 3.91
N PHE A 44 -5.79 -11.58 3.26
CA PHE A 44 -6.32 -10.31 2.71
C PHE A 44 -6.59 -9.26 3.81
N LYS A 45 -6.61 -9.65 5.09
CA LYS A 45 -6.64 -8.69 6.22
C LYS A 45 -5.43 -7.73 6.20
N TYR A 46 -4.27 -8.20 5.77
CA TYR A 46 -3.06 -7.37 5.66
C TYR A 46 -3.19 -6.37 4.52
N LEU A 47 -3.77 -6.79 3.40
CA LEU A 47 -4.08 -5.90 2.28
C LEU A 47 -5.13 -4.84 2.65
N ALA A 48 -6.11 -5.22 3.47
CA ALA A 48 -7.11 -4.28 4.01
C ALA A 48 -6.44 -3.27 4.95
N ALA A 49 -5.58 -3.72 5.86
CA ALA A 49 -4.81 -2.85 6.73
C ALA A 49 -3.93 -1.87 5.93
N PHE A 50 -3.27 -2.34 4.87
CA PHE A 50 -2.57 -1.46 3.93
C PHE A 50 -3.51 -0.39 3.34
N GLY A 51 -4.67 -0.77 2.83
CA GLY A 51 -5.64 0.18 2.26
C GLY A 51 -6.08 1.27 3.26
N LEU A 52 -6.36 0.88 4.51
CA LEU A 52 -6.73 1.83 5.56
C LEU A 52 -5.59 2.77 5.90
N LEU A 53 -4.42 2.21 6.24
CA LEU A 53 -3.28 2.98 6.73
C LEU A 53 -2.74 3.90 5.64
N HIS A 54 -2.64 3.42 4.41
CA HIS A 54 -2.16 4.22 3.30
C HIS A 54 -3.17 5.30 2.90
N GLY A 55 -4.46 4.97 2.87
CA GLY A 55 -5.51 5.96 2.59
C GLY A 55 -5.51 7.12 3.58
N LEU A 56 -5.38 6.80 4.88
CA LEU A 56 -5.24 7.81 5.94
C LEU A 56 -3.92 8.61 5.83
N ALA A 57 -2.83 7.96 5.42
CA ALA A 57 -1.55 8.63 5.23
C ALA A 57 -1.65 9.75 4.18
N GLU A 58 -2.34 9.50 3.07
CA GLU A 58 -2.54 10.52 2.03
C GLU A 58 -3.42 11.66 2.52
N TYR A 59 -4.40 11.40 3.39
CA TYR A 59 -5.20 12.46 3.99
C TYR A 59 -4.42 13.30 5.00
N SER A 60 -3.41 12.73 5.65
CA SER A 60 -2.56 13.48 6.58
C SER A 60 -1.69 14.55 5.91
N ASP A 61 -1.55 14.55 4.57
CA ASP A 61 -0.91 15.63 3.82
C ASP A 61 -1.80 16.89 3.66
N ILE A 62 -3.14 16.72 3.74
CA ILE A 62 -4.12 17.80 3.50
C ILE A 62 -3.93 18.99 4.46
N PRO A 63 -3.79 18.80 5.79
CA PRO A 63 -3.49 19.88 6.71
C PRO A 63 -2.24 20.70 6.32
N GLY A 64 -1.21 20.05 5.77
CA GLY A 64 -0.01 20.72 5.28
C GLY A 64 -0.28 21.64 4.09
N PHE A 65 -1.15 21.23 3.16
CA PHE A 65 -1.57 22.08 2.03
C PHE A 65 -2.41 23.27 2.46
N LEU A 66 -3.13 23.14 3.56
CA LEU A 66 -3.94 24.20 4.17
C LEU A 66 -3.16 25.05 5.18
N ALA A 67 -1.85 24.82 5.30
CA ALA A 67 -0.95 25.51 6.23
C ALA A 67 -1.38 25.44 7.72
N TRP A 68 -2.03 24.34 8.12
CA TRP A 68 -2.41 24.12 9.52
C TRP A 68 -1.17 23.91 10.39
N GLN A 69 -1.23 24.41 11.63
CA GLN A 69 -0.11 24.35 12.58
C GLN A 69 -0.51 23.62 13.87
N PRO A 70 0.45 22.91 14.50
CA PRO A 70 1.84 22.74 14.07
C PRO A 70 2.00 21.65 12.98
N SER A 71 2.75 21.92 11.91
CA SER A 71 2.84 21.01 10.75
C SER A 71 3.53 19.67 11.06
N TRP A 72 4.48 19.66 12.00
CA TRP A 72 5.29 18.48 12.33
C TRP A 72 4.46 17.29 12.84
N ILE A 73 3.30 17.54 13.46
CA ILE A 73 2.41 16.48 13.94
C ILE A 73 1.87 15.68 12.75
N PHE A 74 1.47 16.37 11.68
CA PHE A 74 0.95 15.73 10.48
C PHE A 74 2.04 14.97 9.73
N ASP A 75 3.26 15.52 9.67
CA ASP A 75 4.42 14.83 9.09
C ASP A 75 4.77 13.55 9.86
N LEU A 76 4.72 13.59 11.19
CA LEU A 76 4.96 12.41 12.03
C LEU A 76 3.85 11.35 11.86
N VAL A 77 2.59 11.77 11.87
CA VAL A 77 1.44 10.88 11.66
C VAL A 77 1.55 10.21 10.29
N LYS A 78 1.85 10.98 9.24
CA LYS A 78 2.09 10.45 7.90
C LYS A 78 3.19 9.41 7.91
N LEU A 79 4.33 9.72 8.51
CA LEU A 79 5.50 8.83 8.54
C LEU A 79 5.17 7.48 9.19
N LEU A 80 4.40 7.48 10.28
CA LEU A 80 3.97 6.26 10.97
C LEU A 80 2.93 5.47 10.16
N LEU A 81 1.98 6.17 9.53
CA LEU A 81 0.95 5.54 8.69
C LEU A 81 1.56 4.91 7.43
N VAL A 82 2.46 5.61 6.74
CA VAL A 82 3.17 5.09 5.55
C VAL A 82 3.99 3.86 5.93
N LEU A 83 4.78 3.94 7.00
CA LEU A 83 5.56 2.80 7.49
C LEU A 83 4.70 1.57 7.75
N SER A 84 3.64 1.77 8.54
CA SER A 84 2.72 0.69 8.92
C SER A 84 2.02 0.11 7.70
N SER A 85 1.65 0.96 6.74
CA SER A 85 1.03 0.53 5.49
C SER A 85 1.97 -0.36 4.67
N PHE A 86 3.23 0.03 4.47
CA PHE A 86 4.19 -0.77 3.70
C PHE A 86 4.57 -2.07 4.41
N ALA A 87 4.64 -2.07 5.74
CA ALA A 87 4.81 -3.31 6.51
C ALA A 87 3.61 -4.25 6.31
N ALA A 88 2.38 -3.74 6.34
CA ALA A 88 1.18 -4.53 6.06
C ALA A 88 1.16 -5.08 4.61
N LEU A 89 1.60 -4.27 3.63
CA LEU A 89 1.73 -4.69 2.24
C LEU A 89 2.75 -5.83 2.09
N LEU A 90 3.93 -5.70 2.69
CA LEU A 90 4.94 -6.76 2.71
C LEU A 90 4.42 -8.02 3.41
N ALA A 91 3.69 -7.86 4.53
CA ALA A 91 3.08 -8.97 5.25
C ALA A 91 2.08 -9.72 4.37
N PHE A 92 1.23 -9.01 3.63
CA PHE A 92 0.32 -9.66 2.68
C PHE A 92 1.09 -10.53 1.67
N GLY A 93 2.07 -9.95 0.97
CA GLY A 93 2.81 -10.68 -0.06
C GLY A 93 3.55 -11.92 0.49
N LEU A 94 4.23 -11.79 1.63
CA LEU A 94 4.97 -12.91 2.23
C LEU A 94 4.06 -14.00 2.82
N ASN A 95 2.89 -13.64 3.37
CA ASN A 95 1.94 -14.65 3.86
C ASN A 95 1.37 -15.48 2.71
N ILE A 96 1.01 -14.85 1.59
CA ILE A 96 0.55 -15.56 0.38
C ILE A 96 1.63 -16.52 -0.16
N ILE A 97 2.89 -16.07 -0.26
CA ILE A 97 4.00 -16.88 -0.79
C ILE A 97 4.38 -18.04 0.15
N SER A 98 4.23 -17.84 1.46
CA SER A 98 4.52 -18.86 2.48
C SER A 98 3.33 -19.77 2.79
N SER A 99 2.15 -19.49 2.23
CA SER A 99 0.95 -20.30 2.47
C SER A 99 1.15 -21.71 1.93
N GLY A 100 0.95 -22.71 2.80
CA GLY A 100 1.12 -24.14 2.48
C GLY A 100 2.56 -24.69 2.50
N ILE A 101 3.57 -23.90 2.91
CA ILE A 101 4.98 -24.35 2.99
C ILE A 101 5.52 -24.09 4.40
N GLU A 102 5.69 -25.15 5.19
CA GLU A 102 6.06 -25.05 6.61
C GLU A 102 7.46 -24.43 6.80
N GLU A 103 8.41 -24.76 5.94
CA GLU A 103 9.78 -24.25 5.96
C GLU A 103 9.86 -22.74 5.70
N ARG A 104 8.79 -22.14 5.16
CA ARG A 104 8.71 -20.70 4.85
C ARG A 104 7.95 -19.89 5.90
N ARG A 105 7.51 -20.51 7.01
CA ARG A 105 6.77 -19.81 8.07
C ARG A 105 7.54 -18.64 8.69
N TRP A 106 8.87 -18.71 8.74
CA TRP A 106 9.72 -17.63 9.25
C TRP A 106 9.58 -16.32 8.44
N LEU A 107 9.22 -16.41 7.14
CA LEU A 107 8.98 -15.23 6.30
C LEU A 107 7.86 -14.33 6.86
N ARG A 108 6.92 -14.89 7.61
CA ARG A 108 5.81 -14.15 8.23
C ARG A 108 6.27 -13.19 9.34
N GLY A 109 7.47 -13.41 9.89
CA GLY A 109 8.10 -12.53 10.87
C GLY A 109 8.84 -11.32 10.25
N ILE A 110 9.25 -11.41 8.98
CA ILE A 110 10.03 -10.36 8.29
C ILE A 110 9.35 -8.99 8.34
N PRO A 111 8.03 -8.83 8.08
CA PRO A 111 7.41 -7.51 8.09
C PRO A 111 7.50 -6.82 9.45
N TYR A 112 7.34 -7.58 10.54
CA TYR A 112 7.48 -7.05 11.91
C TYR A 112 8.92 -6.68 12.22
N GLY A 113 9.88 -7.55 11.84
CA GLY A 113 11.30 -7.26 12.00
C GLY A 113 11.73 -6.02 11.23
N ALA A 114 11.29 -5.87 9.98
CA ALA A 114 11.59 -4.72 9.14
C ALA A 114 10.92 -3.44 9.64
N PHE A 115 9.68 -3.52 10.16
CA PHE A 115 9.01 -2.40 10.83
C PHE A 115 9.78 -1.94 12.07
N LEU A 116 10.14 -2.86 12.97
CA LEU A 116 10.86 -2.54 14.20
C LEU A 116 12.27 -2.01 13.90
N MET A 117 12.97 -2.61 12.93
CA MET A 117 14.29 -2.14 12.49
C MET A 117 14.20 -0.71 11.93
N TYR A 118 13.15 -0.41 11.17
CA TYR A 118 12.96 0.94 10.63
C TYR A 118 12.70 1.97 11.74
N ILE A 119 11.86 1.64 12.72
CA ILE A 119 11.65 2.50 13.91
C ILE A 119 12.97 2.68 14.67
N TRP A 120 13.73 1.61 14.87
CA TRP A 120 15.05 1.67 15.48
C TRP A 120 15.99 2.62 14.74
N LEU A 121 16.06 2.53 13.40
CA LEU A 121 16.86 3.43 12.58
C LEU A 121 16.39 4.87 12.69
N LEU A 122 15.08 5.14 12.67
CA LEU A 122 14.55 6.49 12.85
C LEU A 122 14.92 7.09 14.20
N VAL A 123 14.84 6.31 15.27
CA VAL A 123 15.23 6.75 16.62
C VAL A 123 16.73 7.07 16.60
N PHE A 124 17.59 6.17 16.15
CA PHE A 124 19.05 6.38 16.26
C PHE A 124 19.64 7.37 15.25
N THR A 125 19.03 7.53 14.07
CA THR A 125 19.49 8.48 13.04
C THR A 125 18.79 9.83 13.10
N GLY A 126 17.59 9.90 13.69
CA GLY A 126 16.79 11.11 13.82
C GLY A 126 16.87 11.78 15.20
N LEU A 127 17.55 11.18 16.18
CA LEU A 127 17.85 11.84 17.46
C LEU A 127 19.09 12.72 17.31
N ASP A 128 18.92 13.91 16.72
CA ASP A 128 19.82 15.02 17.01
C ASP A 128 19.47 15.58 18.40
N PHE A 129 20.07 15.00 19.45
CA PHE A 129 19.89 15.48 20.84
C PHE A 129 20.46 16.88 21.10
N THR A 130 21.04 17.55 20.08
CA THR A 130 21.73 18.84 20.24
C THR A 130 20.93 20.05 19.76
N ASN A 131 19.87 19.87 18.95
CA ASN A 131 19.04 20.97 18.42
C ASN A 131 17.57 20.88 18.88
N GLN A 132 16.95 22.04 19.11
CA GLN A 132 15.58 22.17 19.65
C GLN A 132 14.45 21.99 18.61
N ASP A 133 14.79 21.86 17.32
CA ASP A 133 13.89 21.34 16.29
C ASP A 133 13.94 19.81 16.33
N THR A 134 12.83 19.12 16.07
CA THR A 134 12.59 17.69 16.37
C THR A 134 13.54 16.64 15.76
N GLY A 135 14.72 17.01 15.25
CA GLY A 135 15.85 16.14 14.87
C GLY A 135 15.62 15.24 13.66
N ILE A 136 14.35 14.99 13.31
CA ILE A 136 13.96 14.07 12.25
C ILE A 136 13.85 14.84 10.93
N ASN A 137 14.69 14.46 9.97
CA ASN A 137 14.51 14.87 8.58
C ASN A 137 13.39 14.06 7.93
N TYR A 138 12.15 14.55 8.03
CA TYR A 138 10.95 13.87 7.53
C TYR A 138 11.00 13.54 6.03
N LYS A 139 11.64 14.39 5.21
CA LYS A 139 11.80 14.12 3.77
C LYS A 139 12.72 12.93 3.52
N ALA A 140 13.86 12.88 4.20
CA ALA A 140 14.78 11.76 4.10
C ALA A 140 14.15 10.46 4.62
N ALA A 141 13.39 10.54 5.71
CA ALA A 141 12.65 9.41 6.27
C ALA A 141 11.57 8.88 5.30
N ASP A 142 10.73 9.75 4.72
CA ASP A 142 9.73 9.33 3.72
C ASP A 142 10.39 8.66 2.51
N LEU A 143 11.51 9.21 2.00
CA LEU A 143 12.27 8.59 0.91
C LEU A 143 12.84 7.23 1.30
N ALA A 144 13.40 7.10 2.50
CA ALA A 144 13.94 5.84 2.98
C ALA A 144 12.86 4.75 3.06
N GLN A 145 11.65 5.07 3.56
CA GLN A 145 10.52 4.13 3.59
C GLN A 145 10.13 3.67 2.20
N ARG A 146 10.10 4.58 1.22
CA ARG A 146 9.71 4.29 -0.17
C ARG A 146 10.72 3.36 -0.85
N TYR A 147 12.00 3.69 -0.78
CA TYR A 147 13.05 2.90 -1.44
C TYR A 147 13.29 1.53 -0.78
N SER A 148 12.91 1.37 0.50
CA SER A 148 13.04 0.11 1.22
C SER A 148 11.72 -0.66 1.25
N LEU A 149 10.92 -0.48 2.31
CA LEU A 149 9.69 -1.21 2.55
C LEU A 149 8.63 -0.98 1.47
N GLY A 150 8.53 0.22 0.92
CA GLY A 150 7.59 0.53 -0.15
C GLY A 150 7.88 -0.27 -1.41
N LEU A 151 9.12 -0.21 -1.90
CA LEU A 151 9.56 -0.94 -3.09
C LEU A 151 9.47 -2.46 -2.88
N ILE A 152 10.05 -2.97 -1.79
CA ILE A 152 10.09 -4.41 -1.52
C ILE A 152 8.67 -4.94 -1.26
N GLY A 153 7.87 -4.25 -0.45
CA GLY A 153 6.50 -4.65 -0.13
C GLY A 153 5.61 -4.70 -1.37
N ALA A 154 5.70 -3.70 -2.25
CA ALA A 154 4.96 -3.68 -3.50
C ALA A 154 5.43 -4.75 -4.49
N ALA A 155 6.74 -4.96 -4.64
CA ALA A 155 7.29 -5.99 -5.53
C ALA A 155 6.91 -7.41 -5.08
N VAL A 156 7.03 -7.70 -3.79
CA VAL A 156 6.65 -9.01 -3.22
C VAL A 156 5.13 -9.23 -3.34
N THR A 157 4.32 -8.20 -3.10
CA THR A 157 2.87 -8.27 -3.30
C THR A 157 2.50 -8.50 -4.77
N SER A 158 3.17 -7.82 -5.70
CA SER A 158 3.00 -8.06 -7.13
C SER A 158 3.28 -9.51 -7.48
N TYR A 159 4.38 -10.07 -7.01
CA TYR A 159 4.72 -11.48 -7.24
C TYR A 159 3.66 -12.42 -6.65
N ALA A 160 3.20 -12.15 -5.42
CA ALA A 160 2.13 -12.92 -4.78
C ALA A 160 0.84 -12.94 -5.61
N PHE A 161 0.45 -11.81 -6.21
CA PHE A 161 -0.71 -11.75 -7.10
C PHE A 161 -0.50 -12.52 -8.41
N PHE A 162 0.71 -12.53 -8.98
CA PHE A 162 1.01 -13.35 -10.16
C PHE A 162 0.96 -14.85 -9.85
N ASP A 163 1.47 -15.27 -8.70
CA ASP A 163 1.36 -16.66 -8.23
C ASP A 163 -0.11 -17.06 -8.02
N LEU A 164 -0.90 -16.21 -7.35
CA LEU A 164 -2.34 -16.41 -7.20
C LEU A 164 -3.08 -16.45 -8.55
N SER A 165 -2.68 -15.62 -9.52
CA SER A 165 -3.24 -15.65 -10.87
C SER A 165 -3.06 -17.01 -11.53
N GLY A 166 -1.86 -17.61 -11.44
CA GLY A 166 -1.59 -18.96 -11.95
C GLY A 166 -2.49 -20.01 -11.29
N LYS A 167 -2.55 -20.00 -9.96
CA LYS A 167 -3.38 -20.93 -9.17
C LYS A 167 -4.88 -20.79 -9.49
N MET A 168 -5.37 -19.55 -9.53
CA MET A 168 -6.79 -19.26 -9.78
C MET A 168 -7.20 -19.51 -11.23
N LYS A 169 -6.28 -19.36 -12.20
CA LYS A 169 -6.50 -19.78 -13.58
C LYS A 169 -6.85 -21.28 -13.66
N THR A 170 -6.14 -22.11 -12.91
CA THR A 170 -6.36 -23.56 -12.86
C THR A 170 -7.64 -23.93 -12.10
N ILE A 171 -7.95 -23.24 -10.99
CA ILE A 171 -9.07 -23.59 -10.09
C ILE A 171 -10.42 -23.01 -10.54
N ALA A 172 -10.42 -21.78 -11.04
CA ALA A 172 -11.64 -21.00 -11.31
C ALA A 172 -11.72 -20.48 -12.76
N GLY A 173 -10.76 -20.86 -13.61
CA GLY A 173 -10.74 -20.53 -15.02
C GLY A 173 -10.03 -19.22 -15.36
N GLU A 174 -9.93 -18.94 -16.66
CA GLU A 174 -9.09 -17.87 -17.20
C GLU A 174 -9.49 -16.46 -16.74
N ILE A 175 -10.79 -16.20 -16.60
CA ILE A 175 -11.31 -14.90 -16.14
C ILE A 175 -10.84 -14.63 -14.71
N ALA A 176 -10.83 -15.65 -13.84
CA ALA A 176 -10.35 -15.52 -12.47
C ALA A 176 -8.86 -15.18 -12.45
N GLY A 177 -8.03 -15.95 -13.17
CA GLY A 177 -6.59 -15.67 -13.29
C GLY A 177 -6.31 -14.24 -13.75
N LYS A 178 -7.00 -13.76 -14.81
CA LYS A 178 -6.83 -12.39 -15.33
C LYS A 178 -7.10 -11.31 -14.27
N LYS A 179 -8.12 -11.46 -13.42
CA LYS A 179 -8.41 -10.48 -12.35
C LYS A 179 -7.28 -10.36 -11.33
N PHE A 180 -6.71 -11.48 -10.90
CA PHE A 180 -5.52 -11.48 -10.02
C PHE A 180 -4.28 -10.93 -10.74
N MET A 181 -4.11 -11.23 -12.03
CA MET A 181 -3.02 -10.70 -12.84
C MET A 181 -3.08 -9.17 -12.93
N PHE A 182 -4.26 -8.58 -13.15
CA PHE A 182 -4.43 -7.12 -13.18
C PHE A 182 -4.07 -6.48 -11.84
N ALA A 183 -4.43 -7.10 -10.71
CA ALA A 183 -3.99 -6.63 -9.40
C ALA A 183 -2.45 -6.68 -9.27
N GLY A 184 -1.82 -7.78 -9.73
CA GLY A 184 -0.36 -7.91 -9.77
C GLY A 184 0.33 -6.83 -10.60
N ILE A 185 -0.15 -6.56 -11.81
CA ILE A 185 0.36 -5.47 -12.66
C ILE A 185 0.20 -4.11 -11.96
N GLY A 186 -0.94 -3.87 -11.30
CA GLY A 186 -1.16 -2.66 -10.52
C GLY A 186 -0.09 -2.46 -9.44
N PHE A 187 0.20 -3.51 -8.66
CA PHE A 187 1.25 -3.45 -7.65
C PHE A 187 2.68 -3.36 -8.24
N ALA A 188 2.94 -3.94 -9.41
CA ALA A 188 4.21 -3.75 -10.11
C ALA A 188 4.42 -2.28 -10.51
N LEU A 189 3.41 -1.65 -11.11
CA LEU A 189 3.44 -0.22 -11.44
C LEU A 189 3.56 0.62 -10.17
N TYR A 190 2.87 0.23 -9.10
CA TYR A 190 2.96 0.90 -7.81
C TYR A 190 4.38 0.83 -7.24
N ALA A 191 5.07 -0.30 -7.34
CA ALA A 191 6.48 -0.42 -6.92
C ALA A 191 7.39 0.57 -7.67
N ILE A 192 7.12 0.80 -8.96
CA ILE A 192 7.87 1.77 -9.77
C ILE A 192 7.60 3.21 -9.31
N PHE A 193 6.32 3.63 -9.22
CA PHE A 193 5.98 5.04 -8.98
C PHE A 193 5.86 5.44 -7.50
N ALA A 194 5.79 4.47 -6.59
CA ALA A 194 5.77 4.70 -5.15
C ALA A 194 7.09 4.33 -4.47
N GLY A 195 7.83 3.38 -5.03
CA GLY A 195 9.10 2.89 -4.48
C GLY A 195 10.32 3.44 -5.22
N LEU A 196 10.41 3.23 -6.54
CA LEU A 196 11.63 3.52 -7.31
C LEU A 196 11.74 4.96 -7.82
N ASN A 197 10.62 5.56 -8.24
CA ASN A 197 10.60 6.89 -8.85
C ASN A 197 9.65 7.82 -8.09
N VAL A 198 10.24 8.69 -7.29
CA VAL A 198 9.55 9.72 -6.51
C VAL A 198 9.55 11.09 -7.20
N ASN A 199 10.33 11.24 -8.27
CA ASN A 199 10.49 12.49 -8.99
C ASN A 199 9.40 12.67 -10.06
N PRO A 200 9.13 13.91 -10.50
CA PRO A 200 8.22 14.15 -11.61
C PRO A 200 8.68 13.43 -12.88
N VAL A 201 7.73 12.84 -13.60
CA VAL A 201 7.96 12.13 -14.87
C VAL A 201 7.20 12.88 -15.95
N PHE A 202 7.87 13.26 -17.04
CA PHE A 202 7.29 14.10 -18.11
C PHE A 202 6.61 15.39 -17.61
N GLY A 203 7.13 16.00 -16.53
CA GLY A 203 6.57 17.20 -15.92
C GLY A 203 5.31 16.97 -15.07
N VAL A 204 4.88 15.72 -14.88
CA VAL A 204 3.76 15.33 -14.02
C VAL A 204 4.30 14.77 -12.71
N PRO A 205 3.83 15.23 -11.53
CA PRO A 205 4.26 14.71 -10.25
C PRO A 205 3.98 13.20 -10.10
N ALA A 206 4.91 12.47 -9.47
CA ALA A 206 4.79 11.04 -9.22
C ALA A 206 3.48 10.66 -8.49
N VAL A 207 2.95 11.54 -7.63
CA VAL A 207 1.70 11.30 -6.89
C VAL A 207 0.47 11.16 -7.81
N VAL A 208 0.46 11.80 -8.97
CA VAL A 208 -0.64 11.68 -9.95
C VAL A 208 -0.67 10.26 -10.52
N TYR A 209 0.49 9.73 -10.92
CA TYR A 209 0.62 8.35 -11.38
C TYR A 209 0.20 7.37 -10.29
N ARG A 210 0.66 7.59 -9.04
CA ARG A 210 0.25 6.76 -7.89
C ARG A 210 -1.26 6.78 -7.66
N SER A 211 -1.90 7.94 -7.78
CA SER A 211 -3.35 8.10 -7.63
C SER A 211 -4.11 7.27 -8.67
N VAL A 212 -3.71 7.35 -9.95
CA VAL A 212 -4.31 6.53 -11.02
C VAL A 212 -4.08 5.04 -10.77
N ILE A 213 -2.87 4.65 -10.38
CA ILE A 213 -2.54 3.25 -10.08
C ILE A 213 -3.37 2.73 -8.90
N ALA A 214 -3.61 3.54 -7.86
CA ALA A 214 -4.42 3.16 -6.72
C ALA A 214 -5.88 2.89 -7.11
N VAL A 215 -6.45 3.70 -7.99
CA VAL A 215 -7.78 3.45 -8.57
C VAL A 215 -7.80 2.10 -9.29
N LEU A 216 -6.79 1.83 -10.14
CA LEU A 216 -6.69 0.57 -10.89
C LEU A 216 -6.54 -0.64 -9.97
N ILE A 217 -5.69 -0.56 -8.94
CA ILE A 217 -5.53 -1.60 -7.92
C ILE A 217 -6.86 -1.84 -7.21
N THR A 218 -7.56 -0.79 -6.80
CA THR A 218 -8.83 -0.88 -6.09
C THR A 218 -9.88 -1.58 -6.93
N ILE A 219 -10.03 -1.19 -8.20
CA ILE A 219 -10.96 -1.83 -9.14
C ILE A 219 -10.59 -3.31 -9.35
N ALA A 220 -9.30 -3.62 -9.54
CA ALA A 220 -8.85 -4.99 -9.74
C ALA A 220 -9.13 -5.87 -8.51
N VAL A 221 -8.83 -5.37 -7.30
CA VAL A 221 -9.05 -6.06 -6.03
C VAL A 221 -10.54 -6.28 -5.76
N ILE A 222 -11.39 -5.26 -5.96
CA ILE A 222 -12.85 -5.43 -5.86
C ILE A 222 -13.35 -6.44 -6.91
N GLY A 223 -12.79 -6.40 -8.11
CA GLY A 223 -13.12 -7.31 -9.19
C GLY A 223 -12.85 -8.78 -8.87
N ILE A 224 -11.86 -9.09 -8.03
CA ILE A 224 -11.58 -10.45 -7.55
C ILE A 224 -12.76 -11.00 -6.76
N PHE A 225 -13.41 -10.16 -5.95
CA PHE A 225 -14.49 -10.58 -5.08
C PHE A 225 -15.77 -11.00 -5.81
N GLY A 226 -16.09 -10.35 -6.92
CA GLY A 226 -17.21 -10.75 -7.78
C GLY A 226 -17.09 -12.18 -8.32
N LEU A 227 -15.91 -12.82 -8.27
CA LEU A 227 -15.76 -14.23 -8.63
C LEU A 227 -16.38 -15.19 -7.61
N PHE A 228 -16.45 -14.79 -6.33
CA PHE A 228 -16.96 -15.64 -5.26
C PHE A 228 -18.49 -15.62 -5.17
N GLU A 229 -19.16 -14.54 -5.60
CA GLU A 229 -20.63 -14.47 -5.66
C GLU A 229 -21.20 -15.46 -6.70
N VAL A 230 -20.54 -15.61 -7.86
CA VAL A 230 -21.03 -16.48 -8.93
C VAL A 230 -20.97 -17.97 -8.53
N LYS A 231 -20.06 -18.35 -7.62
CA LYS A 231 -19.85 -19.76 -7.25
C LYS A 231 -20.80 -20.24 -6.14
N GLN A 232 -21.42 -19.35 -5.37
CA GLN A 232 -22.41 -19.71 -4.33
C GLN A 232 -23.82 -19.97 -4.88
N SER A 233 -24.05 -19.77 -6.19
CA SER A 233 -25.35 -19.96 -6.85
C SER A 233 -25.53 -21.35 -7.51
N LYS A 234 -24.81 -22.39 -7.06
CA LYS A 234 -25.01 -23.77 -7.53
C LYS A 234 -25.24 -24.72 -6.38
#